data_AF-A0A7X6PWI4-F1
#
_entry.id   AF-A0A7X6PWI4-F1
#
_cell.length_a   1.000
_cell.length_b   1.000
_cell.length_c   1.000
_cell.angle_alpha   90.00
_cell.angle_beta   90.00
_cell.angle_gamma   90.00
#
_symmetry.space_group_name_H-M   'P 1'
#
loop_
_entity.id
_entity.type
_entity.pdbx_description
1 polymer ?
#
loop_
_entity_poly.entity_id
_entity_poly.type
_entity_poly.pdbx_seq_one_letter_code
_entity_poly.pdbx_strand_id
1 'polypeptide(L)'
;MKPSFYPRLVNDPFSDPGLFIPFLYEKRALMFDLGEINSLTPRDLLKVSHVFVTHTHMDHLAGIDRLLQVFLGREDRLHLLRPTCLAGHV
;
A
#
# COMPACT_ATOMS: atom_id res chain seq x y z
N MET A 1 -1.44 26.19 8.86
CA MET A 1 -2.36 25.15 8.32
C MET A 1 -1.80 23.79 8.70
N LYS A 2 -2.61 22.84 9.17
CA LYS A 2 -2.14 21.45 9.41
C LYS A 2 -2.16 20.68 8.08
N PRO A 3 -1.12 19.91 7.73
CA PRO A 3 -1.11 19.14 6.49
C PRO A 3 -2.19 18.05 6.54
N SER A 4 -2.90 17.83 5.43
CA SER A 4 -3.93 16.78 5.33
C SER A 4 -3.34 15.39 5.04
N PHE A 5 -2.07 15.32 4.63
CA PHE A 5 -1.37 14.10 4.27
C PHE A 5 -0.12 13.94 5.12
N TYR A 6 0.17 12.71 5.57
CA TYR A 6 1.36 12.40 6.38
C TYR A 6 2.18 11.28 5.74
N PRO A 7 2.77 11.52 4.55
CA PRO A 7 3.52 10.49 3.83
C PRO A 7 4.69 9.98 4.66
N ARG A 8 4.87 8.66 4.69
CA ARG A 8 6.02 8.00 5.31
C ARG A 8 6.41 6.74 4.55
N LEU A 9 7.70 6.49 4.47
CA LEU A 9 8.19 5.20 4.02
C LEU A 9 7.81 4.12 5.03
N VAL A 10 7.50 2.94 4.51
CA VAL A 10 7.20 1.76 5.31
C VAL A 10 8.49 1.13 5.83
N ASN A 11 9.52 1.12 4.99
CA ASN A 11 10.86 0.62 5.27
C ASN A 11 11.91 1.66 4.89
N ASP A 12 13.17 1.38 5.20
CA ASP A 12 14.30 2.20 4.76
C ASP A 12 14.46 2.21 3.23
N PRO A 13 15.09 3.25 2.64
CA PRO A 13 15.21 3.38 1.18
C PRO A 13 15.92 2.24 0.44
N PHE A 14 16.65 1.39 1.16
CA PHE A 14 17.39 0.25 0.60
C PHE A 14 16.71 -1.10 0.86
N SER A 15 15.53 -1.09 1.46
CA SER A 15 14.69 -2.27 1.70
C SER A 15 13.55 -2.31 0.70
N ASP A 16 12.67 -3.30 0.85
CA ASP A 16 11.48 -3.43 0.03
C ASP A 16 10.65 -2.12 0.00
N PRO A 17 10.22 -1.69 -1.20
CA PRO A 17 9.53 -0.43 -1.40
C PRO A 17 8.13 -0.42 -0.78
N GLY A 18 7.80 0.73 -0.20
CA GLY A 18 6.47 1.01 0.32
C GLY A 18 6.36 2.44 0.81
N LEU A 19 5.43 3.20 0.25
CA LEU A 19 5.08 4.54 0.71
C LEU A 19 3.63 4.56 1.19
N PHE A 20 3.46 4.81 2.47
CA PHE A 20 2.17 4.87 3.14
C PHE A 20 1.77 6.34 3.38
N ILE A 21 0.61 6.73 2.88
CA ILE A 21 0.12 8.12 2.97
C ILE A 21 -1.26 8.12 3.65
N PRO A 22 -1.32 8.23 4.98
CA PRO A 22 -2.56 8.42 5.72
C PRO A 22 -3.08 9.85 5.60
N PHE A 23 -4.41 9.96 5.61
CA PHE A 23 -5.15 11.21 5.55
C PHE A 23 -5.50 11.61 6.98
N LEU A 24 -5.28 12.89 7.30
CA LEU A 24 -5.62 13.41 8.62
C LEU A 24 -7.14 13.47 8.77
N TYR A 25 -7.65 12.96 9.89
CA TYR A 25 -9.08 12.90 10.23
C TYR A 25 -9.97 12.06 9.30
N GLU A 26 -9.37 11.30 8.38
CA GLU A 26 -10.07 10.32 7.57
C GLU A 26 -9.60 8.90 7.95
N LYS A 27 -10.51 7.92 7.88
CA LYS A 27 -10.15 6.50 8.01
C LYS A 27 -9.60 5.96 6.68
N ARG A 28 -8.69 6.72 6.07
CA ARG A 28 -8.22 6.51 4.70
C ARG A 28 -6.71 6.69 4.58
N ALA A 29 -6.11 5.86 3.75
CA ALA A 29 -4.73 5.96 3.31
C ALA A 29 -4.61 5.56 1.83
N LEU A 30 -3.58 6.10 1.18
CA LEU A 30 -3.05 5.59 -0.08
C LEU A 30 -1.76 4.82 0.20
N MET A 31 -1.49 3.82 -0.62
CA MET A 31 -0.28 3.03 -0.60
C MET A 31 0.35 3.03 -1.99
N PHE A 32 1.66 3.24 -2.06
CA PHE A 32 2.44 3.01 -3.26
C PHE A 32 3.42 1.88 -3.01
N ASP A 33 3.37 0.87 -3.89
CA ASP A 33 4.03 -0.41 -3.77
C ASP A 33 3.65 -1.21 -2.50
N LEU A 34 3.76 -2.52 -2.58
CA LEU A 34 3.45 -3.47 -1.52
C LEU A 34 4.60 -4.44 -1.34
N GLY A 35 5.79 -3.92 -1.07
CA GLY A 35 6.88 -4.76 -0.60
C GLY A 35 6.62 -5.35 0.78
N GLU A 36 7.65 -5.64 1.56
CA GLU A 36 7.51 -5.99 2.97
C GLU A 36 6.70 -4.90 3.73
N ILE A 37 5.60 -5.26 4.39
CA ILE A 37 4.71 -4.31 5.12
C ILE A 37 4.45 -4.74 6.57
N ASN A 38 5.29 -5.59 7.16
CA ASN A 38 5.10 -6.12 8.50
C ASN A 38 5.17 -5.03 9.57
N SER A 39 5.85 -3.92 9.28
CA SER A 39 5.90 -2.72 10.13
C SER A 39 4.56 -1.96 10.21
N LEU A 40 3.63 -2.17 9.26
CA LEU A 40 2.29 -1.57 9.31
C LEU A 40 1.36 -2.38 10.21
N THR A 41 0.68 -1.70 11.14
CA THR A 41 -0.33 -2.35 11.99
C THR A 41 -1.56 -2.74 11.18
N PRO A 42 -2.35 -3.76 11.61
CA PRO A 42 -3.63 -4.07 10.95
C PRO A 42 -4.56 -2.86 10.87
N ARG A 43 -4.54 -1.97 11.88
CA ARG A 43 -5.31 -0.72 11.86
C ARG A 43 -4.87 0.22 10.74
N ASP A 44 -3.58 0.28 10.42
CA ASP A 44 -3.09 1.10 9.31
C ASP A 44 -3.42 0.48 7.96
N LEU A 45 -3.26 -0.84 7.84
CA LEU A 45 -3.63 -1.58 6.63
C LEU A 45 -5.11 -1.42 6.30
N LEU A 46 -6.00 -1.47 7.29
CA LEU A 46 -7.43 -1.27 7.11
C LEU A 46 -7.83 0.16 6.70
N LYS A 47 -6.93 1.15 6.78
CA LYS A 47 -7.18 2.48 6.21
C LYS A 47 -6.86 2.50 4.72
N VAL A 48 -6.07 1.55 4.21
CA VAL A 48 -5.62 1.56 2.81
C VAL A 48 -6.84 1.37 1.91
N SER A 49 -7.11 2.41 1.12
CA SER A 49 -8.23 2.41 0.18
C SER A 49 -7.77 2.11 -1.24
N HIS A 50 -6.56 2.55 -1.58
CA HIS A 50 -5.96 2.40 -2.89
C HIS A 50 -4.50 2.00 -2.73
N VAL A 51 -4.08 1.04 -3.54
CA VAL A 51 -2.71 0.62 -3.69
C VAL A 51 -2.31 0.86 -5.14
N PHE A 52 -1.26 1.63 -5.36
CA PHE A 52 -0.66 1.84 -6.66
C PHE A 52 0.65 1.07 -6.73
N VAL A 53 0.69 0.02 -7.54
CA VAL A 53 1.91 -0.78 -7.72
C VAL A 53 2.61 -0.30 -8.97
N THR A 54 3.86 0.16 -8.84
CA THR A 54 4.63 0.73 -9.96
C THR A 54 4.99 -0.34 -11.00
N HIS A 55 5.38 -1.53 -10.55
CA HIS A 55 5.72 -2.68 -11.40
C HIS A 55 5.60 -4.01 -10.64
N THR A 56 5.69 -5.14 -11.35
CA THR A 56 5.40 -6.48 -10.79
C THR A 56 6.64 -7.28 -10.42
N HIS A 57 7.68 -6.61 -9.94
CA HIS A 57 8.76 -7.34 -9.27
C HIS A 57 8.31 -7.81 -7.89
N MET A 58 8.97 -8.84 -7.38
CA MET A 58 8.54 -9.52 -6.15
C MET A 58 8.64 -8.60 -4.93
N ASP A 59 9.68 -7.78 -4.84
CA ASP A 59 9.89 -6.75 -3.82
C ASP A 59 8.84 -5.63 -3.85
N HIS A 60 8.07 -5.48 -4.93
CA HIS A 60 6.94 -4.55 -5.02
C HIS A 60 5.59 -5.16 -4.62
N LEU A 61 5.54 -6.48 -4.43
CA LEU A 61 4.30 -7.24 -4.20
C LEU A 61 4.38 -8.21 -3.01
N ALA A 62 5.53 -8.33 -2.35
CA ALA A 62 5.79 -9.30 -1.29
C ALA A 62 4.79 -9.23 -0.12
N GLY A 63 4.22 -8.05 0.18
CA GLY A 63 3.27 -7.84 1.28
C GLY A 63 1.79 -8.02 0.92
N ILE A 64 1.47 -8.43 -0.31
CA ILE A 64 0.07 -8.58 -0.77
C ILE A 64 -0.70 -9.62 0.06
N ASP A 65 -0.04 -10.69 0.47
CA ASP A 65 -0.61 -11.77 1.29
C ASP A 65 -1.08 -11.26 2.66
N ARG A 66 -0.24 -10.48 3.34
CA ARG A 66 -0.57 -9.83 4.62
C ARG A 66 -1.71 -8.84 4.45
N LEU A 67 -1.69 -8.05 3.38
CA LEU A 67 -2.79 -7.13 3.09
C LEU A 67 -4.10 -7.89 2.90
N LEU A 68 -4.12 -8.92 2.06
CA LEU A 68 -5.30 -9.76 1.81
C LEU A 68 -5.80 -10.44 3.08
N GLN A 69 -4.89 -10.97 3.91
CA GLN A 69 -5.23 -11.59 5.20
C GLN A 69 -5.99 -10.62 6.12
N VAL A 70 -5.57 -9.36 6.17
CA VAL A 70 -6.21 -8.33 7.02
C VAL A 70 -7.58 -7.90 6.46
N PHE A 71 -7.75 -7.90 5.14
CA PHE A 71 -9.02 -7.54 4.48
C PHE A 71 -10.01 -8.71 4.37
N LEU A 72 -9.57 -9.94 4.61
CA LEU A 72 -10.42 -11.13 4.47
C LEU A 72 -11.66 -11.04 5.37
N GLY A 73 -12.84 -11.27 4.78
CA GLY A 73 -14.12 -11.22 5.49
C GLY A 73 -14.69 -9.82 5.73
N ARG A 74 -14.12 -8.79 5.10
CA ARG A 74 -14.66 -7.42 5.12
C ARG A 74 -15.26 -7.06 3.76
N GLU A 75 -16.31 -6.24 3.80
CA GLU A 75 -16.92 -5.65 2.60
C GLU A 75 -16.19 -4.37 2.12
N ASP A 76 -15.11 -3.98 2.80
CA ASP A 76 -14.32 -2.79 2.47
C ASP A 76 -13.73 -2.91 1.05
N ARG A 77 -13.95 -1.88 0.22
CA ARG A 77 -13.42 -1.82 -1.15
C ARG A 77 -11.95 -1.41 -1.15
N LEU A 78 -11.06 -2.37 -1.42
CA LEU A 78 -9.66 -2.13 -1.72
C LEU A 78 -9.46 -2.01 -3.23
N HIS A 79 -8.90 -0.89 -3.68
CA HIS A 79 -8.57 -0.68 -5.10
C HIS A 79 -7.09 -0.94 -5.35
N LEU A 80 -6.75 -2.02 -6.06
CA LEU A 80 -5.39 -2.29 -6.52
C LEU A 80 -5.23 -1.80 -7.96
N LEU A 81 -4.39 -0.79 -8.16
CA LEU A 81 -4.11 -0.19 -9.46
C LEU A 81 -2.67 -0.45 -9.87
N ARG A 82 -2.47 -0.69 -11.15
CA ARG A 82 -1.15 -0.81 -11.79
C ARG A 82 -1.14 0.05 -13.06
N PRO A 83 -0.02 0.73 -13.40
CA PRO A 83 0.13 1.38 -14.69
C PRO A 83 -0.08 0.38 -15.84
N THR A 84 -0.98 0.72 -16.77
CA THR A 84 -1.35 -0.10 -17.93
C THR A 84 -0.24 -0.24 -18.98
N CYS A 85 0.89 0.45 -18.84
CA CYS A 85 2.00 0.44 -19.80
C CYS A 85 2.85 -0.86 -19.80
N LEU A 86 2.46 -1.89 -19.04
CA LEU A 86 3.25 -3.11 -18.83
C LEU A 86 2.50 -4.40 -19.23
N ALA A 87 1.71 -4.33 -20.30
CA ALA A 87 1.16 -5.52 -20.97
C ALA A 87 2.21 -6.26 -21.85
N GLY A 88 3.49 -5.89 -21.78
CA GLY A 88 4.48 -6.36 -22.77
C GLY A 88 5.91 -6.57 -22.29
N HIS A 89 6.20 -6.63 -20.99
CA HIS A 89 7.52 -7.06 -20.51
C HIS A 89 7.33 -8.08 -19.39
N VAL A 90 7.45 -9.35 -19.77
CA VAL A 90 7.76 -10.50 -18.91
C VAL A 90 9.18 -10.89 -19.24
#